data_AF-A0A4P6MHQ3-F1
#
_entry.id   AF-A0A4P6MHQ3-F1
#
_cell.length_a   1.000
_cell.length_b   1.000
_cell.length_c   1.000
_cell.angle_alpha   90.00
_cell.angle_beta   90.00
_cell.angle_gamma   90.00
#
_symmetry.space_group_name_H-M   'P 1'
#
loop_
_entity.id
_entity.type
_entity.pdbx_description
1 polymer ?
#
loop_
_entity_poly.entity_id
_entity_poly.type
_entity_poly.pdbx_seq_one_letter_code
_entity_poly.pdbx_strand_id
1 'polypeptide(L)'
;MGKGWHIRKEGGTLMLFRHAPPRFDISASAAFPVVHPLTLAHQIRQDLWRLLQTVRGFSPVIQVSEASDALHVQAGGRALPPIGRHLEIQIAELLSSDRHRTRWLRFAERRAWV
;
A
#
# COMPACT_ATOMS: atom_id res chain seq x y z
N MET A 1 3.92 -10.53 16.40
CA MET A 1 4.90 -9.80 15.56
C MET A 1 5.27 -10.68 14.38
N GLY A 2 4.68 -10.44 13.21
CA GLY A 2 4.82 -11.34 12.05
C GLY A 2 6.22 -11.24 11.45
N LYS A 3 7.07 -12.24 11.69
CA LYS A 3 8.40 -12.39 11.09
C LYS A 3 8.23 -12.39 9.55
N GLY A 4 8.78 -11.39 8.86
CA GLY A 4 8.87 -11.38 7.39
C GLY A 4 8.43 -10.12 6.64
N TRP A 5 8.04 -9.03 7.31
CA TRP A 5 7.81 -7.74 6.62
C TRP A 5 8.96 -6.78 6.91
N HIS A 6 9.44 -6.14 5.86
CA HIS A 6 10.42 -5.07 5.90
C HIS A 6 9.72 -3.72 5.86
N ILE A 7 10.20 -2.80 6.71
CA ILE A 7 9.84 -1.39 6.68
C ILE A 7 11.13 -0.63 6.38
N ARG A 8 11.15 0.12 5.28
CA ARG A 8 12.23 1.05 4.95
C ARG A 8 11.69 2.47 5.01
N LYS A 9 12.39 3.38 5.67
CA LYS A 9 12.09 4.81 5.71
C LYS A 9 13.30 5.56 5.17
N GLU A 10 13.11 6.38 4.15
CA GLU A 10 14.18 7.14 3.50
C GLU A 10 13.58 8.39 2.82
N GLY A 11 14.12 9.58 3.11
CA GLY A 11 13.75 10.83 2.41
C GLY A 11 12.25 11.12 2.33
N GLY A 12 11.50 11.00 3.43
CA GLY A 12 10.04 11.21 3.44
C GLY A 12 9.23 10.11 2.76
N THR A 13 9.89 9.01 2.36
CA THR A 13 9.26 7.83 1.76
C THR A 13 9.33 6.65 2.72
N LEU A 14 8.17 6.02 2.93
CA LEU A 14 8.01 4.77 3.65
C LEU A 14 7.69 3.65 2.66
N MET A 15 8.47 2.58 2.66
CA MET A 15 8.17 1.35 1.94
C MET A 15 7.89 0.20 2.92
N LEU A 16 6.77 -0.49 2.69
CA LEU A 16 6.37 -1.70 3.40
C LEU A 16 6.27 -2.86 2.41
N PHE A 17 7.13 -3.87 2.55
CA PHE A 17 7.21 -4.98 1.61
C PHE A 17 7.64 -6.28 2.29
N ARG A 18 7.41 -7.41 1.62
CA ARG A 18 7.82 -8.73 2.11
C ARG A 18 9.14 -9.22 1.51
N HIS A 19 9.32 -9.05 0.19
CA HIS A 19 10.48 -9.56 -0.54
C HIS A 19 11.40 -8.42 -0.98
N ALA A 20 12.69 -8.54 -0.69
CA ALA A 20 13.72 -7.61 -1.15
C ALA A 20 14.32 -8.06 -2.51
N PRO A 21 14.65 -7.13 -3.43
CA PRO A 21 14.27 -5.72 -3.41
C PRO A 21 12.74 -5.54 -3.62
N PRO A 22 12.11 -4.47 -3.09
CA PRO A 22 10.72 -4.17 -3.41
C PRO A 22 10.57 -3.99 -4.94
N ARG A 23 9.48 -4.53 -5.50
CA ARG A 23 9.19 -4.48 -6.94
C ARG A 23 7.68 -4.38 -7.14
N PHE A 24 7.28 -3.50 -8.07
CA PHE A 24 5.90 -3.31 -8.49
C PHE A 24 5.74 -3.84 -9.91
N ASP A 25 5.22 -5.07 -10.03
CA ASP A 25 4.80 -5.64 -11.32
C ASP A 25 3.41 -5.14 -11.72
N ILE A 26 2.59 -4.88 -10.70
CA ILE A 26 1.29 -4.20 -10.78
C ILE A 26 1.23 -3.19 -9.67
N SER A 27 0.64 -2.03 -9.93
CA SER A 27 0.38 -1.02 -8.91
C SER A 27 -0.65 -0.02 -9.38
N ALA A 28 -1.36 0.59 -8.43
CA ALA A 28 -2.06 1.85 -8.65
C ALA A 28 -1.69 2.83 -7.55
N SER A 29 -1.97 4.12 -7.78
CA SER A 29 -1.64 5.19 -6.82
C SER A 29 -2.86 6.03 -6.47
N ALA A 30 -2.87 6.58 -5.25
CA ALA A 30 -3.89 7.51 -4.80
C ALA A 30 -3.34 8.47 -3.74
N ALA A 31 -3.98 9.63 -3.62
CA ALA A 31 -3.68 10.61 -2.58
C ALA A 31 -4.53 10.38 -1.32
N PHE A 32 -3.94 10.65 -0.17
CA PHE A 32 -4.58 10.58 1.15
C PHE A 32 -4.24 11.84 1.95
N PRO A 33 -5.12 12.27 2.87
CA PRO A 33 -4.77 13.27 3.88
C PRO A 33 -3.53 12.86 4.67
N VAL A 34 -2.82 13.83 5.25
CA VAL A 34 -1.68 13.57 6.12
C VAL A 34 -2.14 12.86 7.40
N VAL A 35 -1.78 11.57 7.51
CA VAL A 35 -2.10 10.66 8.62
C VAL A 35 -0.87 9.80 8.95
N HIS A 36 -0.92 8.94 9.97
CA HIS A 36 0.23 8.09 10.29
C HIS A 36 0.53 7.08 9.14
N PRO A 37 1.65 7.24 8.41
CA PRO A 37 1.83 6.59 7.11
C PRO A 37 2.10 5.10 7.22
N LEU A 38 2.76 4.65 8.28
CA LEU A 38 2.96 3.22 8.52
C LEU A 38 1.63 2.52 8.83
N THR A 39 0.72 3.18 9.56
CA THR A 39 -0.60 2.61 9.85
C THR A 39 -1.43 2.52 8.59
N LEU A 40 -1.44 3.60 7.79
CA LEU A 40 -2.08 3.61 6.48
C LEU A 40 -1.54 2.48 5.58
N ALA A 41 -0.21 2.35 5.49
CA ALA A 41 0.44 1.29 4.71
C ALA A 41 0.04 -0.11 5.17
N HIS A 42 0.00 -0.37 6.48
CA HIS A 42 -0.42 -1.67 7.01
C HIS A 42 -1.87 -2.01 6.70
N GLN A 43 -2.77 -1.03 6.79
CA GLN A 43 -4.18 -1.19 6.47
C GLN A 43 -4.38 -1.48 4.99
N ILE A 44 -3.81 -0.66 4.10
CA ILE A 44 -3.88 -0.86 2.65
C ILE A 44 -3.30 -2.23 2.28
N ARG A 45 -2.12 -2.59 2.79
CA ARG A 45 -1.50 -3.91 2.58
C ARG A 45 -2.42 -5.06 2.96
N GLN A 46 -3.15 -4.96 4.07
CA GLN A 46 -4.03 -6.03 4.54
C GLN A 46 -5.17 -6.29 3.56
N ASP A 47 -5.82 -5.23 3.07
CA ASP A 47 -6.93 -5.38 2.12
C ASP A 47 -6.44 -5.69 0.71
N LEU A 48 -5.31 -5.12 0.30
CA LEU A 48 -4.66 -5.45 -0.96
C LEU A 48 -4.28 -6.94 -1.02
N TRP A 49 -3.75 -7.50 0.07
CA TRP A 49 -3.52 -8.94 0.18
C TRP A 49 -4.82 -9.72 0.03
N ARG A 50 -5.89 -9.34 0.74
CA ARG A 50 -7.18 -10.04 0.63
C ARG A 50 -7.76 -10.00 -0.78
N LEU A 51 -7.57 -8.88 -1.48
CA LEU A 51 -8.02 -8.68 -2.86
C LEU A 51 -7.24 -9.57 -3.84
N LEU A 52 -5.93 -9.65 -3.69
CA LEU A 52 -5.03 -10.23 -4.71
C LEU A 52 -4.31 -11.51 -4.27
N GLN A 53 -4.64 -12.10 -3.12
CA GLN A 53 -4.00 -13.34 -2.62
C GLN A 53 -4.12 -14.54 -3.57
N THR A 54 -5.10 -14.55 -4.48
CA THR A 54 -5.27 -15.59 -5.50
C THR A 54 -4.43 -15.34 -6.75
N VAL A 55 -3.86 -14.14 -6.92
CA VAL A 55 -2.97 -13.81 -8.03
C VAL A 55 -1.64 -14.53 -7.84
N ARG A 56 -1.23 -15.28 -8.86
CA ARG A 56 -0.04 -16.13 -8.81
C ARG A 56 1.21 -15.32 -8.52
N GLY A 57 1.94 -15.72 -7.47
CA GLY A 57 3.19 -15.07 -7.06
C GLY A 57 3.00 -13.69 -6.45
N PHE A 58 1.77 -13.31 -6.08
CA PHE A 58 1.50 -11.99 -5.54
C PHE A 58 2.23 -11.76 -4.20
N SER A 59 2.95 -10.65 -4.11
CA SER A 59 3.56 -10.19 -2.86
C SER A 59 3.40 -8.69 -2.72
N PRO A 60 2.62 -8.20 -1.72
CA PRO A 60 2.36 -6.78 -1.56
C PRO A 60 3.62 -5.94 -1.32
N VAL A 61 3.62 -4.76 -1.94
CA VAL A 61 4.53 -3.64 -1.70
C VAL A 61 3.66 -2.39 -1.58
N ILE A 62 3.83 -1.62 -0.52
CA ILE A 62 3.20 -0.32 -0.34
C ILE A 62 4.30 0.71 -0.20
N GLN A 63 4.23 1.77 -1.00
CA GLN A 63 5.05 2.96 -0.84
C GLN A 63 4.15 4.12 -0.45
N VAL A 64 4.54 4.86 0.58
CA VAL A 64 3.89 6.09 1.02
C VAL A 64 4.93 7.19 1.00
N SER A 65 4.69 8.25 0.24
CA SER A 65 5.61 9.38 0.11
C SER A 65 4.90 10.64 0.57
N GLU A 66 5.58 11.45 1.39
CA GLU A 66 5.08 12.75 1.79
C GLU A 66 5.13 13.73 0.60
N ALA A 67 4.03 14.44 0.38
CA ALA A 67 3.96 15.67 -0.40
C ALA A 67 3.47 16.81 0.50
N SER A 68 3.57 18.06 0.02
CA SER A 68 3.36 19.27 0.84
C SER A 68 2.14 19.21 1.75
N ASP A 69 1.00 18.72 1.24
CA ASP A 69 -0.29 18.73 1.96
C ASP A 69 -1.00 17.37 1.92
N ALA A 70 -0.31 16.31 1.48
CA ALA A 70 -0.91 14.99 1.28
C ALA A 70 0.13 13.86 1.36
N LEU A 71 -0.36 12.64 1.50
CA LEU A 71 0.42 11.43 1.27
C LEU A 71 0.09 10.87 -0.11
N HIS A 72 1.12 10.61 -0.91
CA HIS A 72 0.99 9.80 -2.11
C HIS A 72 1.26 8.34 -1.78
N VAL A 73 0.26 7.49 -2.01
CA VAL A 73 0.38 6.05 -1.81
C VAL A 73 0.42 5.35 -3.15
N GLN A 74 1.46 4.57 -3.40
CA GLN A 74 1.51 3.55 -4.45
C GLN A 74 1.35 2.18 -3.80
N ALA A 75 0.31 1.45 -4.20
CA ALA A 75 -0.02 0.14 -3.67
C ALA A 75 0.01 -0.89 -4.80
N GLY A 76 0.61 -2.04 -4.54
CA GLY A 76 0.73 -3.08 -5.56
C GLY A 76 1.66 -4.18 -5.10
N GLY A 77 2.47 -4.69 -6.02
CA GLY A 77 3.53 -5.61 -5.66
C GLY A 77 3.99 -6.51 -6.79
N ARG A 78 4.76 -7.54 -6.42
CA ARG A 78 5.22 -8.57 -7.36
C ARG A 78 4.05 -9.41 -7.84
N ALA A 79 4.10 -9.89 -9.07
CA ALA A 79 3.15 -10.84 -9.64
C ALA A 79 3.81 -11.65 -10.77
N LEU A 80 3.38 -12.90 -10.99
CA LEU A 80 3.90 -13.72 -12.09
C LEU A 80 3.03 -13.56 -13.35
N PRO A 81 3.63 -13.49 -14.56
CA PRO A 81 2.89 -13.47 -15.81
C PRO A 81 1.98 -14.70 -16.02
N PRO A 82 0.89 -14.56 -16.79
CA PRO A 82 0.40 -13.31 -17.39
C PRO A 82 -0.26 -12.38 -16.37
N ILE A 83 0.03 -11.08 -16.48
CA ILE A 83 -0.52 -10.04 -15.59
C ILE A 83 -1.70 -9.37 -16.30
N GLY A 84 -2.91 -9.55 -15.76
CA GLY A 84 -4.11 -8.95 -16.32
C GLY A 84 -4.19 -7.44 -16.04
N ARG A 85 -4.54 -6.64 -17.07
CA ARG A 85 -4.76 -5.19 -16.92
C ARG A 85 -5.87 -4.84 -15.92
N HIS A 86 -6.83 -5.74 -15.71
CA HIS A 86 -7.90 -5.56 -14.72
C HIS A 86 -7.38 -5.47 -13.28
N LEU A 87 -6.19 -6.01 -12.98
CA LEU A 87 -5.63 -5.98 -11.63
C LEU A 87 -5.30 -4.54 -11.20
N GLU A 88 -4.76 -3.72 -12.11
CA GLU A 88 -4.51 -2.31 -11.83
C GLU A 88 -5.81 -1.55 -11.53
N ILE A 89 -6.88 -1.84 -12.28
CA ILE A 89 -8.22 -1.27 -12.06
C ILE A 89 -8.74 -1.66 -10.68
N GLN A 90 -8.65 -2.94 -10.30
CA GLN A 90 -9.08 -3.41 -8.98
C GLN A 90 -8.30 -2.75 -7.84
N ILE A 91 -7.00 -2.51 -8.00
CA ILE A 91 -6.20 -1.79 -6.99
C ILE A 91 -6.65 -0.33 -6.92
N ALA A 92 -6.89 0.33 -8.06
CA ALA A 92 -7.37 1.70 -8.09
C ALA A 92 -8.75 1.83 -7.42
N GLU A 93 -9.68 0.92 -7.70
CA GLU A 93 -11.00 0.84 -7.06
C GLU A 93 -10.89 0.61 -5.55
N LEU A 94 -9.96 -0.24 -5.11
CA LEU A 94 -9.69 -0.44 -3.69
C LEU A 94 -9.20 0.85 -3.02
N LEU A 95 -8.28 1.58 -3.67
CA LEU A 95 -7.72 2.83 -3.15
C LEU A 95 -8.73 4.00 -3.14
N SER A 96 -9.71 3.98 -4.04
CA SER A 96 -10.79 4.97 -4.13
C SER A 96 -12.04 4.62 -3.32
N SER A 97 -12.16 3.39 -2.81
CA SER A 97 -13.35 2.94 -2.08
C SER A 97 -13.58 3.68 -0.76
N ASP A 98 -14.68 4.43 -0.66
CA ASP A 98 -15.07 5.21 0.53
C ASP A 98 -15.10 4.39 1.82
N ARG A 99 -15.60 3.15 1.75
CA ARG A 99 -15.67 2.24 2.90
C ARG A 99 -14.27 1.91 3.43
N HIS A 100 -13.34 1.60 2.53
CA HIS A 100 -11.97 1.26 2.90
C HIS A 100 -11.23 2.51 3.38
N ARG A 101 -11.32 3.62 2.65
CA ARG A 101 -10.70 4.91 3.00
C ARG A 101 -11.13 5.38 4.37
N THR A 102 -12.44 5.44 4.65
CA THR A 102 -12.97 5.83 5.97
C THR A 102 -12.39 4.99 7.09
N ARG A 103 -12.34 3.65 6.90
CA ARG A 103 -11.76 2.75 7.90
C ARG A 103 -10.26 2.99 8.08
N TRP A 104 -9.50 3.06 6.99
CA TRP A 104 -8.05 3.23 7.04
C TRP A 104 -7.67 4.55 7.71
N LEU A 105 -8.36 5.64 7.35
CA LEU A 105 -8.15 6.96 7.95
C LEU A 105 -8.46 6.94 9.44
N ARG A 106 -9.58 6.34 9.87
CA ARG A 106 -9.89 6.18 11.31
C ARG A 106 -8.79 5.46 12.10
N PHE A 107 -8.11 4.48 11.48
CA PHE A 107 -6.98 3.79 12.13
C PHE A 107 -5.67 4.59 12.06
N ALA A 108 -5.49 5.41 11.02
CA ALA A 108 -4.29 6.21 10.81
C ALA A 108 -4.36 7.61 11.45
N GLU A 109 -5.56 8.05 11.86
CA GLU A 109 -5.81 9.27 12.61
C GLU A 109 -5.06 9.24 13.94
N ARG A 110 -4.21 10.25 14.14
CA ARG A 110 -3.36 10.49 15.32
C ARG A 110 -2.41 9.34 15.67
N ARG A 111 -1.22 9.41 15.07
CA ARG A 111 0.09 9.33 15.75
C ARG A 111 1.01 10.25 14.96
N ALA A 112 1.64 11.22 15.64
CA ALA A 112 2.68 12.04 15.01
C ALA A 112 3.77 11.12 14.46
N TRP A 113 4.29 11.47 13.28
CA TRP A 113 5.56 10.95 12.81
C TRP A 113 6.62 11.38 13.83
N VAL A 114 7.12 10.44 14.63
CA VAL A 114 8.30 10.61 15.48
C VAL A 114 9.34 9.59 15.03
#